data_AF-A0AA92K178-F1
#
_entry.id   AF-A0AA92K178-F1
#
_cell.length_a   1.000
_cell.length_b   1.000
_cell.length_c   1.000
_cell.angle_alpha   90.00
_cell.angle_beta   90.00
_cell.angle_gamma   90.00
#
_symmetry.space_group_name_H-M   'P 1'
#
loop_
_entity.id
_entity.type
_entity.pdbx_description
1 polymer ?
#
loop_
_entity_poly.entity_id
_entity_poly.type
_entity_poly.pdbx_seq_one_letter_code
_entity_poly.pdbx_strand_id
1 'polypeptide(L)'
;MKKTITFEIDTACLPSWTDEYIAALWYIAQSQPAEHGDHDAGEFAELVGREIIQRWMRGVPVPVWNIQGRDHYHQQLTRFARWNGVEWMPNAVPAAENTPTSL
;
A
#
# COMPACT_ATOMS: atom_id res chain seq x y z
N MET A 1 -16.94 12.78 -29.11
CA MET A 1 -16.49 14.06 -28.50
C MET A 1 -15.66 13.73 -27.27
N LYS A 2 -14.46 14.31 -27.12
CA LYS A 2 -13.59 14.06 -25.95
C LYS A 2 -13.97 14.99 -24.80
N LYS A 3 -13.95 14.49 -23.57
CA LYS A 3 -14.13 15.25 -22.34
C LYS A 3 -13.02 14.87 -21.36
N THR A 4 -12.51 15.85 -20.63
CA THR A 4 -11.56 15.66 -19.53
C THR A 4 -12.26 16.10 -18.26
N ILE A 5 -12.19 15.26 -17.24
CA ILE A 5 -12.71 15.51 -15.89
C ILE A 5 -11.56 15.20 -14.94
N THR A 6 -11.25 16.13 -14.05
CA THR A 6 -10.19 15.99 -13.04
C THR A 6 -10.84 15.80 -11.68
N PHE A 7 -10.31 14.87 -10.90
CA PHE A 7 -10.71 14.64 -9.52
C PHE A 7 -9.59 15.12 -8.59
N GLU A 8 -9.94 15.96 -7.63
CA GLU A 8 -9.09 16.32 -6.50
C GLU A 8 -9.71 15.68 -5.26
N ILE A 9 -8.96 14.80 -4.61
CA ILE A 9 -9.48 13.95 -3.54
C ILE A 9 -8.59 14.14 -2.32
N ASP A 10 -9.16 14.70 -1.26
CA ASP A 10 -8.53 14.74 0.05
C ASP A 10 -8.77 13.39 0.76
N THR A 11 -7.74 12.56 0.80
CA THR A 11 -7.78 11.24 1.43
C THR A 11 -7.87 11.30 2.96
N ALA A 12 -7.53 12.43 3.59
CA ALA A 12 -7.70 12.60 5.04
C ALA A 12 -9.19 12.73 5.43
N CYS A 13 -10.04 13.14 4.48
CA CYS A 13 -11.47 13.34 4.69
C CYS A 13 -12.33 12.10 4.35
N LEU A 14 -11.74 10.96 3.98
CA LEU A 14 -12.47 9.73 3.62
C LEU A 14 -13.60 9.35 4.59
N PRO A 15 -13.41 9.39 5.93
CA PRO A 15 -14.47 9.03 6.87
C PRO A 15 -15.69 9.95 6.85
N SER A 16 -15.55 11.17 6.33
CA SER A 16 -16.63 12.18 6.29
C SER A 16 -17.50 12.12 5.03
N TRP A 17 -17.05 11.41 3.98
CA TRP A 17 -17.77 11.31 2.72
C TRP A 17 -18.94 10.33 2.77
N THR A 18 -19.90 10.45 1.86
CA THR A 18 -21.03 9.53 1.76
C THR A 18 -20.61 8.16 1.22
N ASP A 19 -21.41 7.13 1.47
CA ASP A 19 -21.12 5.77 0.97
C ASP A 19 -21.10 5.73 -0.57
N GLU A 20 -21.97 6.51 -1.23
CA GLU A 20 -21.98 6.64 -2.69
C GLU A 20 -20.70 7.26 -3.23
N TYR A 21 -20.18 8.29 -2.55
CA TYR A 21 -18.93 8.91 -2.97
C TYR A 21 -17.75 7.98 -2.77
N ILE A 22 -17.66 7.26 -1.66
CA ILE A 22 -16.62 6.25 -1.45
C ILE A 22 -16.69 5.13 -2.50
N ALA A 23 -17.89 4.67 -2.86
CA ALA A 23 -18.06 3.70 -3.94
C ALA A 23 -17.57 4.25 -5.28
N ALA A 24 -17.85 5.52 -5.60
CA ALA A 24 -17.32 6.17 -6.79
C ALA A 24 -15.78 6.30 -6.76
N LEU A 25 -15.20 6.64 -5.60
CA LEU A 25 -13.75 6.71 -5.43
C LEU A 25 -13.08 5.35 -5.67
N TRP A 26 -13.74 4.23 -5.34
CA TRP A 26 -13.20 2.90 -5.66
C TRP A 26 -13.07 2.69 -7.16
N TYR A 27 -14.10 3.05 -7.94
CA TYR A 27 -14.02 2.98 -9.39
C TYR A 27 -12.92 3.88 -9.94
N ILE A 28 -12.77 5.09 -9.40
CA ILE A 28 -11.70 6.02 -9.80
C ILE A 28 -10.33 5.42 -9.49
N ALA A 29 -10.12 4.92 -8.27
CA ALA A 29 -8.85 4.33 -7.84
C ALA A 29 -8.45 3.14 -8.72
N GLN A 30 -9.39 2.27 -9.10
CA GLN A 30 -9.12 1.09 -9.93
C GLN A 30 -8.99 1.40 -11.43
N SER A 31 -9.59 2.49 -11.92
CA SER A 31 -9.64 2.82 -13.35
C SER A 31 -8.71 3.97 -13.74
N GLN A 32 -7.93 4.50 -12.79
CA GLN A 32 -7.02 5.60 -13.03
C GLN A 32 -5.83 5.17 -13.92
N PRO A 33 -5.23 6.10 -14.69
CA PRO A 33 -4.32 5.75 -15.78
C PRO A 33 -2.84 5.56 -15.37
N ALA A 34 -2.51 5.57 -14.07
CA ALA A 34 -1.14 5.36 -13.62
C ALA A 34 -0.61 3.99 -14.01
N GLU A 35 0.72 3.90 -14.12
CA GLU A 35 1.38 2.66 -14.45
C GLU A 35 1.22 1.63 -13.31
N HIS A 36 1.30 0.36 -13.68
CA HIS A 36 1.26 -0.71 -12.70
C HIS A 36 2.47 -0.60 -11.75
N GLY A 37 2.21 -0.64 -10.44
CA GLY A 37 3.23 -0.50 -9.40
C GLY A 37 3.52 0.94 -8.98
N ASP A 38 2.78 1.93 -9.50
CA ASP A 38 2.81 3.30 -8.99
C ASP A 38 2.43 3.33 -7.50
N HIS A 39 3.29 3.96 -6.69
CA HIS A 39 3.16 3.96 -5.23
C HIS A 39 1.91 4.70 -4.78
N ASP A 40 1.72 5.93 -5.25
CA ASP A 40 0.64 6.82 -4.79
C ASP A 40 -0.72 6.33 -5.29
N ALA A 41 -0.78 5.76 -6.49
CA ALA A 41 -1.94 5.05 -7.01
C ALA A 41 -2.33 3.87 -6.13
N GLY A 42 -1.35 3.05 -5.76
CA GLY A 42 -1.54 1.90 -4.88
C GLY A 42 -2.01 2.30 -3.49
N GLU A 43 -1.38 3.32 -2.90
CA GLU A 43 -1.75 3.87 -1.58
C GLU A 43 -3.18 4.43 -1.61
N PHE A 44 -3.54 5.21 -2.63
CA PHE A 44 -4.90 5.73 -2.77
C PHE A 44 -5.95 4.60 -2.84
N ALA A 45 -5.70 3.57 -3.65
CA ALA A 45 -6.58 2.42 -3.74
C ALA A 45 -6.69 1.67 -2.39
N GLU A 46 -5.59 1.52 -1.66
CA GLU A 46 -5.56 0.91 -0.33
C GLU A 46 -6.39 1.71 0.67
N LEU A 47 -6.25 3.04 0.71
CA LEU A 47 -7.00 3.92 1.60
C LEU A 47 -8.51 3.82 1.36
N VAL A 48 -8.95 3.89 0.10
CA VAL A 48 -10.36 3.77 -0.27
C VAL A 48 -10.91 2.37 0.06
N GLY A 49 -10.16 1.31 -0.26
CA GLY A 49 -10.57 -0.06 0.04
C GLY A 49 -10.69 -0.32 1.55
N ARG A 50 -9.76 0.22 2.35
CA ARG A 50 -9.82 0.14 3.81
C ARG A 50 -11.04 0.86 4.37
N GLU A 51 -11.37 2.04 3.85
CA GLU A 51 -12.58 2.78 4.26
C GLU A 51 -13.86 1.98 3.94
N ILE A 52 -13.95 1.34 2.78
CA ILE A 52 -15.09 0.46 2.42
C ILE A 52 -15.24 -0.67 3.44
N ILE A 53 -14.15 -1.37 3.75
CA ILE A 53 -14.16 -2.46 4.72
C ILE A 53 -14.56 -1.92 6.10
N GLN A 54 -14.01 -0.78 6.54
CA GLN A 54 -14.38 -0.18 7.83
C GLN A 54 -15.86 0.18 7.91
N ARG A 55 -16.45 0.72 6.83
CA ARG A 55 -17.89 1.01 6.75
C ARG A 55 -18.74 -0.24 6.88
N TRP A 56 -18.35 -1.30 6.16
CA TRP A 56 -19.04 -2.59 6.24
C TRP A 56 -18.94 -3.21 7.64
N MET A 57 -17.81 -3.03 8.31
CA MET A 57 -17.54 -3.62 9.62
C MET A 57 -17.95 -2.73 10.81
N ARG A 58 -18.53 -1.54 10.59
CA ARG A 58 -18.80 -0.52 11.63
C ARG A 58 -19.61 -1.03 12.84
N GLY A 59 -20.40 -2.09 12.68
CA GLY A 59 -21.19 -2.71 13.76
C GLY A 59 -20.57 -3.96 14.39
N VAL A 60 -19.35 -4.35 14.00
CA VAL A 60 -18.75 -5.64 14.37
C VAL A 60 -17.45 -5.38 15.16
N PRO A 61 -17.30 -5.89 16.40
CA PRO A 61 -16.10 -5.70 17.20
C PRO A 61 -15.00 -6.67 16.78
N VAL A 62 -14.54 -6.57 15.53
CA VAL A 62 -13.47 -7.43 15.00
C VAL A 62 -12.24 -6.62 14.61
N PRO A 63 -11.04 -7.22 14.76
CA PRO A 63 -9.83 -6.61 14.23
C PRO A 63 -9.89 -6.54 12.70
N VAL A 64 -9.57 -5.38 12.13
CA VAL A 64 -9.69 -5.16 10.69
C VAL A 64 -8.35 -5.36 9.96
N TRP A 65 -7.21 -5.19 10.66
CA TRP A 65 -5.88 -5.06 10.02
C TRP A 65 -4.74 -5.83 10.70
N ASN A 66 -5.05 -6.83 11.53
CA ASN A 66 -4.04 -7.57 12.30
C ASN A 66 -3.16 -8.48 11.44
N ILE A 67 -3.66 -8.90 10.28
CA ILE A 67 -2.96 -9.80 9.35
C ILE A 67 -3.18 -9.23 7.95
N GLN A 68 -2.10 -8.90 7.27
CA GLN A 68 -2.14 -8.27 5.95
C GLN A 68 -1.31 -9.08 4.96
N GLY A 69 -1.75 -9.12 3.70
CA GLY A 69 -1.05 -9.87 2.65
C GLY A 69 0.41 -9.45 2.46
N ARG A 70 0.74 -8.18 2.75
CA ARG A 70 2.11 -7.65 2.67
C ARG A 70 3.02 -8.05 3.83
N ASP A 71 2.47 -8.54 4.95
CA ASP A 71 3.24 -8.74 6.19
C ASP A 71 4.38 -9.73 5.99
N HIS A 72 4.10 -10.90 5.42
CA HIS A 72 5.11 -11.93 5.20
C HIS A 72 6.21 -11.44 4.23
N TYR A 73 5.81 -10.82 3.12
CA TYR A 73 6.75 -10.29 2.14
C TYR A 73 7.63 -9.19 2.75
N HIS A 74 7.03 -8.25 3.48
CA HIS A 74 7.76 -7.16 4.14
C HIS A 74 8.71 -7.69 5.24
N GLN A 75 8.28 -8.66 6.05
CA GLN A 75 9.15 -9.33 7.01
C GLN A 75 10.35 -10.00 6.33
N GLN A 76 10.13 -10.70 5.22
CA GLN A 76 11.22 -11.33 4.48
C GLN A 76 12.17 -10.29 3.86
N LEU A 77 11.64 -9.20 3.31
CA LEU A 77 12.43 -8.12 2.70
C LEU A 77 13.30 -7.39 3.73
N THR A 78 12.73 -7.04 4.89
CA THR A 78 13.42 -6.30 5.95
C THR A 78 14.57 -7.05 6.61
N ARG A 79 14.64 -8.39 6.46
CA ARG A 79 15.80 -9.19 6.88
C ARG A 79 17.07 -8.83 6.08
N PHE A 80 16.91 -8.46 4.82
CA PHE A 80 18.02 -8.27 3.87
C PHE A 80 18.19 -6.84 3.41
N ALA A 81 17.17 -5.99 3.57
CA ALA A 81 17.19 -4.61 3.13
C ALA A 81 16.50 -3.68 4.13
N ARG A 82 16.78 -2.38 4.03
CA ARG A 82 16.11 -1.32 4.77
C ARG A 82 15.58 -0.26 3.81
N TRP A 83 14.40 0.27 4.09
CA TRP A 83 13.86 1.41 3.37
C TRP A 83 14.63 2.68 3.76
N ASN A 84 15.06 3.48 2.79
CA ASN A 84 15.73 4.77 3.04
C ASN A 84 14.81 5.99 2.87
N GLY A 85 13.53 5.79 2.56
CA GLY A 85 12.59 6.85 2.20
C GLY A 85 12.24 6.90 0.71
N VAL A 86 13.05 6.25 -0.16
CA VAL A 86 12.92 6.30 -1.62
C VAL A 86 13.01 4.90 -2.24
N GLU A 87 13.92 4.07 -1.76
CA GLU A 87 14.13 2.71 -2.26
C GLU A 87 14.61 1.75 -1.16
N TRP A 88 14.56 0.45 -1.46
CA TRP A 88 15.10 -0.60 -0.59
C TRP A 88 16.61 -0.72 -0.78
N MET A 89 17.36 -0.41 0.28
CA MET A 89 18.81 -0.52 0.30
C MET A 89 19.22 -1.85 0.92
N PRO A 90 20.11 -2.65 0.31
CA PRO A 90 20.61 -3.87 0.93
C PRO A 90 21.30 -3.55 2.26
N ASN A 91 21.07 -4.39 3.26
CA ASN A 91 21.85 -4.39 4.48
C ASN A 91 23.29 -4.82 4.15
N ALA A 92 24.28 -4.23 4.83
CA ALA A 92 25.66 -4.64 4.64
C ALA A 92 25.80 -6.15 4.90
N VAL A 93 26.27 -6.88 3.89
CA VAL A 93 26.60 -8.30 4.06
C VAL A 93 27.82 -8.35 4.99
N PRO A 94 27.76 -9.06 6.14
CA PRO A 94 28.95 -9.32 6.92
C PRO A 94 29.96 -9.99 5.98
N ALA A 95 31.16 -9.41 5.84
CA ALA A 95 32.20 -9.97 5.01
C ALA A 95 32.33 -11.46 5.34
N ALA A 96 32.20 -12.32 4.33
CA ALA A 96 32.37 -13.76 4.51
C ALA A 96 33.70 -13.97 5.24
N GLU A 97 33.66 -14.64 6.39
CA GLU A 97 34.87 -15.04 7.11
C GLU A 97 35.72 -15.84 6.12
N ASN A 98 36.85 -15.24 5.73
CA ASN A 98 37.87 -15.87 4.91
C ASN A 98 38.36 -17.10 5.68
N THR A 99 37.72 -18.25 5.48
CA THR A 99 38.23 -19.52 5.96
C THR A 99 39.35 -19.90 4.99
N PRO A 100 40.63 -19.83 5.39
CA PRO A 100 41.70 -20.23 4.49
C PRO A 100 41.60 -21.75 4.37
N THR A 101 41.28 -22.24 3.17
CA THR A 101 41.45 -23.66 2.85
C THR A 101 42.95 -23.93 2.82
N SER A 102 43.51 -24.39 3.94
CA SER A 102 44.85 -24.97 3.95
C SER A 102 44.82 -26.26 3.13
N LEU A 103 45.62 -26.29 2.06
CA LEU A 103 46.04 -27.50 1.35
C LEU A 103 47.23 -28.16 2.07
#